data_AF-A0A6N3GW68-F1
#
_entry.id   AF-A0A6N3GW68-F1
#
_cell.length_a   1.000
_cell.length_b   1.000
_cell.length_c   1.000
_cell.angle_alpha   90.00
_cell.angle_beta   90.00
_cell.angle_gamma   90.00
#
_symmetry.space_group_name_H-M   'P 1'
#
loop_
_entity.id
_entity.type
_entity.pdbx_description
1 polymer ?
#
loop_
_entity_poly.entity_id
_entity_poly.type
_entity_poly.pdbx_seq_one_letter_code
_entity_poly.pdbx_strand_id
1 'polypeptide(L)'
;MKGRIVDIRFDTTNTIYLKQGVKGKDQYRYDRRYPGGNGTYVVGGDYSSFIWLKVFVYTLDRCITVNIKDTVLELNNRKRVSNQMINTLIENNVGKKIKLHIADGKVSFPFSQLNLIV
;
A
#
# COMPACT_ATOMS: atom_id res chain seq x y z
N MET A 1 -25.20 3.98 3.26
CA MET A 1 -25.09 3.59 1.83
C MET A 1 -24.64 2.15 1.71
N LYS A 2 -24.79 1.54 0.52
CA LYS A 2 -24.34 0.18 0.25
C LYS A 2 -23.27 0.21 -0.84
N GLY A 3 -22.31 -0.70 -0.73
CA GLY A 3 -21.31 -0.92 -1.76
C GLY A 3 -20.92 -2.39 -1.86
N ARG A 4 -20.07 -2.70 -2.83
CA ARG A 4 -19.52 -4.03 -3.06
C ARG A 4 -18.01 -3.97 -3.16
N ILE A 5 -17.34 -4.89 -2.50
CA ILE A 5 -15.90 -5.05 -2.65
C ILE A 5 -15.65 -5.62 -4.04
N VAL A 6 -14.90 -4.90 -4.85
CA VAL A 6 -14.66 -5.26 -6.25
C VAL A 6 -13.25 -5.77 -6.48
N ASP A 7 -12.30 -5.36 -5.65
CA ASP A 7 -10.89 -5.74 -5.80
C ASP A 7 -10.13 -5.58 -4.48
N ILE A 8 -9.11 -6.42 -4.28
CA ILE A 8 -8.10 -6.30 -3.23
C ILE A 8 -6.75 -6.55 -3.88
N ARG A 9 -5.82 -5.60 -3.74
CA ARG A 9 -4.50 -5.70 -4.34
C ARG A 9 -3.39 -5.25 -3.41
N PHE A 10 -2.21 -5.81 -3.62
CA PHE A 10 -0.99 -5.43 -2.91
C PHE A 10 -0.09 -4.63 -3.84
N ASP A 11 0.21 -3.40 -3.43
CA ASP A 11 1.11 -2.51 -4.16
C ASP A 11 2.34 -2.20 -3.32
N THR A 12 3.45 -1.93 -4.00
CA THR A 12 4.70 -1.50 -3.38
C THR A 12 5.21 -0.26 -4.09
N THR A 13 5.91 0.60 -3.35
CA THR A 13 6.52 1.81 -3.87
C THR A 13 7.94 1.88 -3.32
N ASN A 14 8.91 1.90 -4.24
CA ASN A 14 10.32 2.01 -3.92
C ASN A 14 10.80 3.39 -4.35
N THR A 15 11.27 4.17 -3.38
CA THR A 15 11.91 5.46 -3.65
C THR A 15 13.40 5.28 -3.51
N ILE A 16 14.16 5.75 -4.49
CA ILE A 16 15.63 5.70 -4.47
C ILE A 16 16.14 7.13 -4.32
N TYR A 17 17.02 7.34 -3.35
CA TYR A 17 17.64 8.64 -3.11
C TYR A 17 18.94 8.74 -3.88
N LEU A 18 19.02 9.72 -4.76
CA LEU A 18 20.19 9.98 -5.59
C LEU A 18 20.90 11.25 -5.15
N LYS A 19 22.23 11.16 -4.97
CA LYS A 19 23.10 12.32 -4.88
C LYS A 19 23.79 12.51 -6.24
N GLN A 20 23.40 13.57 -6.94
CA GLN A 20 23.90 13.91 -8.28
C GLN A 20 24.80 15.16 -8.25
N GLY A 21 25.59 15.33 -9.30
CA GLY A 21 26.44 16.51 -9.50
C GLY A 21 27.68 16.56 -8.60
N VAL A 22 28.14 15.41 -8.08
CA VAL A 22 29.36 15.36 -7.27
C VAL A 22 30.58 15.59 -8.17
N LYS A 23 31.33 16.67 -7.89
CA LYS A 23 32.54 17.04 -8.65
C LYS A 23 33.61 15.96 -8.50
N GLY A 24 34.39 15.69 -9.55
CA GLY A 24 35.39 14.62 -9.58
C GLY A 24 36.33 14.59 -8.36
N LYS A 25 36.80 15.76 -7.91
CA LYS A 25 37.65 15.87 -6.71
C LYS A 25 36.98 15.40 -5.41
N ASP A 26 35.66 15.36 -5.36
CA ASP A 26 34.85 15.01 -4.18
C ASP A 26 34.23 13.60 -4.32
N GLN A 27 34.32 12.97 -5.50
CA GLN A 27 33.74 11.64 -5.79
C GLN A 27 34.32 10.52 -4.93
N TYR A 28 35.60 10.62 -4.54
CA TYR A 28 36.28 9.65 -3.66
C TYR A 28 35.56 9.41 -2.32
N ARG A 29 34.77 10.39 -1.84
CA ARG A 29 33.98 10.27 -0.60
C ARG A 29 32.79 9.32 -0.75
N TYR A 30 32.36 9.06 -1.98
CA TYR A 30 31.17 8.29 -2.32
C TYR A 30 31.48 6.96 -3.02
N ASP A 31 32.49 6.90 -3.88
CA ASP A 31 32.81 5.74 -4.75
C ASP A 31 32.97 4.39 -4.00
N ARG A 32 33.36 4.42 -2.72
CA ARG A 32 33.53 3.20 -1.89
C ARG A 32 32.35 2.88 -0.99
N ARG A 33 31.41 3.82 -0.81
CA ARG A 33 30.32 3.72 0.18
C ARG A 33 28.96 3.54 -0.46
N TYR A 34 28.79 4.05 -1.67
CA TYR A 34 27.51 4.13 -2.34
C TYR A 34 27.61 3.58 -3.76
N PRO A 35 26.68 2.73 -4.20
CA PRO A 35 26.58 2.30 -5.59
C PRO A 35 26.40 3.51 -6.50
N GLY A 36 27.19 3.61 -7.56
CA GLY A 36 27.14 4.74 -8.48
C GLY A 36 28.48 5.04 -9.13
N GLY A 37 28.57 6.21 -9.77
CA GLY A 37 29.76 6.68 -10.48
C GLY A 37 29.45 7.94 -11.28
N ASN A 38 30.49 8.55 -11.88
CA ASN A 38 30.36 9.76 -12.69
C ASN A 38 29.59 10.90 -11.99
N GLY A 39 29.78 11.03 -10.67
CA GLY A 39 29.16 12.08 -9.87
C GLY A 39 27.69 11.83 -9.49
N THR A 40 27.17 10.61 -9.72
CA THR A 40 25.82 10.18 -9.32
C THR A 40 25.88 8.93 -8.46
N TYR A 41 25.29 8.99 -7.25
CA TYR A 41 25.33 7.90 -6.28
C TYR A 41 23.97 7.63 -5.66
N VAL A 42 23.65 6.36 -5.43
CA VAL A 42 22.50 5.91 -4.65
C VAL A 42 22.84 6.03 -3.18
N VAL A 43 22.25 6.99 -2.47
CA VAL A 43 22.57 7.29 -1.07
C VAL A 43 21.59 6.69 -0.07
N GLY A 44 20.52 6.07 -0.56
CA GLY A 44 19.54 5.38 0.25
C GLY A 44 18.28 5.08 -0.56
N GLY A 45 17.26 4.65 0.14
CA GLY A 45 15.93 4.48 -0.44
C GLY A 45 14.94 4.07 0.63
N ASP A 46 13.67 4.26 0.30
CA ASP A 46 12.54 3.88 1.16
C ASP A 46 11.65 2.88 0.44
N TYR A 47 11.16 1.93 1.22
CA TYR A 47 10.22 0.91 0.80
C TYR A 47 8.88 1.14 1.49
N SER A 48 7.84 1.38 0.70
CA SER A 48 6.46 1.44 1.16
C SER A 48 5.63 0.34 0.52
N SER A 49 4.66 -0.18 1.26
CA SER A 49 3.72 -1.17 0.72
C SER A 49 2.32 -0.93 1.25
N PHE A 50 1.33 -1.32 0.46
CA PHE A 50 -0.08 -0.98 0.66
C PHE A 50 -0.96 -2.17 0.30
N ILE A 51 -2.06 -2.36 1.04
CA ILE A 51 -3.13 -3.29 0.68
C ILE A 51 -4.34 -2.44 0.35
N TRP A 52 -4.66 -2.31 -0.94
CA TRP A 52 -5.78 -1.49 -1.40
C TRP A 52 -7.04 -2.33 -1.48
N LEU A 53 -8.04 -1.95 -0.70
CA LEU A 53 -9.41 -2.42 -0.81
C LEU A 53 -10.19 -1.47 -1.73
N LYS A 54 -10.69 -1.98 -2.86
CA LYS A 54 -11.54 -1.22 -3.77
C LYS A 54 -13.00 -1.57 -3.53
N VAL A 55 -13.82 -0.57 -3.27
CA VAL A 55 -15.25 -0.70 -3.02
C VAL A 55 -16.02 0.13 -4.04
N PHE A 56 -16.93 -0.51 -4.76
CA PHE A 56 -17.90 0.18 -5.60
C PHE A 56 -19.10 0.63 -4.78
N VAL A 57 -19.37 1.94 -4.74
CA VAL A 57 -20.43 2.55 -3.94
C VAL A 57 -21.63 2.83 -4.84
N TYR A 58 -22.72 2.07 -4.67
CA TYR A 58 -23.85 2.07 -5.60
C TYR A 58 -24.49 3.44 -5.78
N THR A 59 -24.66 4.19 -4.69
CA THR A 59 -25.32 5.50 -4.71
C THR A 59 -24.45 6.62 -5.29
N LEU A 60 -23.13 6.42 -5.37
CA LEU A 60 -22.21 7.39 -5.98
C LEU A 60 -21.81 6.99 -7.41
N ASP A 61 -22.19 5.78 -7.84
CA ASP A 61 -21.74 5.14 -9.08
C ASP A 61 -20.21 5.23 -9.29
N ARG A 62 -19.46 5.11 -8.20
CA ARG A 62 -18.00 5.32 -8.18
C ARG A 62 -17.30 4.32 -7.28
N CYS A 63 -16.04 4.05 -7.61
CA CYS A 63 -15.15 3.26 -6.77
C CYS A 63 -14.39 4.16 -5.79
N ILE A 64 -14.27 3.68 -4.56
CA ILE A 64 -13.35 4.22 -3.56
C ILE A 64 -12.26 3.18 -3.27
N THR A 65 -11.07 3.66 -2.94
CA THR A 65 -9.93 2.83 -2.56
C THR A 65 -9.46 3.20 -1.17
N VAL A 66 -9.28 2.21 -0.32
CA VAL A 66 -8.84 2.39 1.07
C VAL A 66 -7.65 1.49 1.34
N ASN A 67 -6.60 2.02 1.96
CA ASN A 67 -5.50 1.20 2.44
C ASN A 67 -5.90 0.51 3.74
N ILE A 68 -5.83 -0.82 3.76
CA ILE A 68 -6.19 -1.65 4.93
C ILE A 68 -5.00 -2.42 5.50
N LYS A 69 -3.77 -2.11 5.05
CA LYS A 69 -2.57 -2.88 5.40
C LYS A 69 -2.35 -3.00 6.91
N ASP A 70 -2.35 -1.88 7.62
CA ASP A 70 -1.98 -1.87 9.05
C ASP A 70 -2.98 -2.67 9.86
N THR A 71 -4.29 -2.49 9.59
CA THR A 71 -5.36 -3.29 10.17
C THR A 71 -5.19 -4.79 9.90
N VAL A 72 -4.88 -5.17 8.65
CA VAL A 72 -4.68 -6.58 8.28
C VAL A 72 -3.48 -7.17 9.03
N LEU A 73 -2.37 -6.45 9.11
CA LEU A 73 -1.16 -6.93 9.78
C LEU A 73 -1.36 -7.09 11.28
N GLU A 74 -2.03 -6.11 11.90
CA GLU A 74 -2.35 -6.12 13.33
C GLU A 74 -3.26 -7.30 13.68
N LEU A 75 -4.36 -7.49 12.95
CA LEU A 75 -5.33 -8.57 13.20
C LEU A 75 -4.71 -9.97 13.03
N ASN A 76 -3.72 -10.12 12.16
CA ASN A 76 -3.05 -11.40 11.89
C ASN A 76 -1.75 -11.60 12.69
N ASN A 77 -1.38 -10.64 13.55
CA ASN A 77 -0.12 -10.62 14.28
C ASN A 77 1.10 -10.85 13.34
N ARG A 78 1.12 -10.18 12.19
CA ARG A 78 2.18 -10.30 11.18
C ARG A 78 2.92 -8.98 11.01
N LYS A 79 4.21 -9.07 10.71
CA LYS A 79 5.06 -7.91 10.37
C LYS A 79 5.16 -7.64 8.86
N ARG A 80 4.81 -8.62 8.04
CA ARG A 80 4.96 -8.58 6.57
C ARG A 80 3.75 -9.20 5.90
N VAL A 81 3.43 -8.67 4.72
CA VAL A 81 2.38 -9.18 3.85
C VAL A 81 2.94 -10.33 3.02
N SER A 82 2.22 -11.46 2.97
CA SER A 82 2.54 -12.60 2.10
C SER A 82 1.54 -12.70 0.95
N ASN A 83 1.94 -13.34 -0.15
CA ASN A 83 1.03 -13.57 -1.28
C ASN A 83 -0.18 -14.42 -0.88
N GLN A 84 0.02 -15.42 -0.02
CA GLN A 84 -1.07 -16.24 0.51
C GLN A 84 -2.09 -15.40 1.28
N MET A 85 -1.61 -14.47 2.12
CA MET A 85 -2.50 -13.56 2.86
C MET A 85 -3.38 -12.75 1.91
N ILE A 86 -2.80 -12.20 0.84
CA ILE A 86 -3.56 -11.44 -0.17
C ILE A 86 -4.58 -12.33 -0.88
N ASN A 87 -4.19 -13.52 -1.31
CA ASN A 87 -5.10 -14.44 -2.00
C ASN A 87 -6.30 -14.81 -1.13
N THR A 88 -6.06 -15.16 0.13
CA THR A 88 -7.16 -15.49 1.04
C THR A 88 -8.02 -14.28 1.38
N LEU A 89 -7.45 -13.07 1.47
CA LEU A 89 -8.25 -11.84 1.60
C LEU A 89 -9.16 -11.64 0.39
N ILE A 90 -8.64 -11.85 -0.83
CA ILE A 90 -9.41 -11.77 -2.08
C ILE A 90 -10.57 -12.76 -2.04
N GLU A 91 -10.29 -14.04 -1.82
CA GLU A 91 -11.27 -15.13 -1.77
C GLU A 91 -12.37 -14.87 -0.74
N ASN A 92 -11.98 -14.37 0.43
CA ASN A 92 -12.91 -14.17 1.53
C ASN A 92 -13.76 -12.90 1.41
N ASN A 93 -13.37 -11.91 0.60
CA ASN A 93 -13.99 -10.59 0.66
C ASN A 93 -14.47 -10.04 -0.68
N VAL A 94 -13.81 -10.36 -1.80
CA VAL A 94 -14.25 -9.86 -3.10
C VAL A 94 -15.65 -10.37 -3.41
N GLY A 95 -16.50 -9.46 -3.88
CA GLY A 95 -17.90 -9.73 -4.15
C GLY A 95 -18.84 -9.47 -2.97
N LYS A 96 -18.35 -9.37 -1.73
CA LYS A 96 -19.20 -9.07 -0.56
C LYS A 96 -19.80 -7.67 -0.64
N LYS A 97 -21.07 -7.57 -0.21
CA LYS A 97 -21.77 -6.29 -0.05
C LYS A 97 -21.52 -5.75 1.35
N ILE A 98 -21.19 -4.47 1.45
CA ILE A 98 -20.89 -3.79 2.71
C ILE A 98 -21.74 -2.54 2.89
N LYS A 99 -22.01 -2.18 4.15
CA LYS A 99 -22.62 -0.90 4.52
C LYS A 99 -21.54 0.14 4.74
N LEU A 100 -21.77 1.32 4.16
CA LEU A 100 -20.88 2.47 4.18
C LEU A 100 -21.59 3.65 4.86
N HIS A 101 -20.84 4.42 5.63
CA HIS A 101 -21.25 5.66 6.28
C HIS A 101 -20.54 6.82 5.61
N ILE A 102 -21.25 7.94 5.41
CA ILE A 102 -20.63 9.20 5.02
C ILE A 102 -20.82 10.19 6.15
N ALA A 103 -19.72 10.76 6.61
CA ALA A 103 -19.69 11.87 7.55
C ALA A 103 -18.62 12.86 7.06
N ASP A 104 -18.95 14.15 7.02
CA ASP A 104 -18.04 15.24 6.63
C ASP A 104 -17.29 15.02 5.31
N GLY A 105 -18.00 14.49 4.29
CA GLY A 105 -17.41 14.19 2.98
C GLY A 105 -16.46 12.98 2.96
N LYS A 106 -16.30 12.28 4.09
CA LYS A 106 -15.49 11.06 4.20
C LYS A 106 -16.39 9.83 4.16
N VAL A 107 -15.98 8.83 3.39
CA VAL A 107 -16.63 7.51 3.39
C VAL A 107 -15.90 6.61 4.39
N SER A 108 -16.63 6.04 5.34
CA SER A 108 -16.11 5.07 6.30
C SER A 108 -16.97 3.81 6.32
N PHE A 109 -16.40 2.69 6.76
CA PHE A 109 -17.12 1.46 7.04
C PHE A 109 -16.42 0.72 8.17
N PRO A 110 -17.15 0.03 9.05
CA PRO A 110 -16.53 -0.77 10.08
C PRO A 110 -15.85 -2.00 9.46
N PHE A 111 -14.60 -2.24 9.85
CA PHE A 111 -13.81 -3.40 9.42
C PHE A 111 -14.40 -4.73 9.89
N SER A 112 -15.30 -4.74 10.88
CA SER A 112 -16.02 -5.94 11.32
C SER A 112 -16.90 -6.59 10.24
N GLN A 113 -17.21 -5.87 9.16
CA GLN A 113 -17.91 -6.43 7.99
C GLN A 113 -16.98 -7.21 7.06
N LEU A 114 -15.66 -7.18 7.29
CA LEU A 114 -14.64 -7.82 6.48
C LEU A 114 -14.06 -9.04 7.20
N ASN A 115 -13.77 -10.09 6.44
CA ASN A 115 -13.03 -11.25 6.92
C ASN A 115 -11.53 -10.98 6.70
N LEU A 116 -10.92 -10.25 7.63
CA LEU A 116 -9.51 -9.82 7.55
C LEU A 116 -8.52 -10.74 8.28
N ILE A 117 -9.01 -11.71 9.06
CA ILE A 117 -8.17 -12.73 9.71
C ILE A 117 -7.93 -13.87 8.72
N VAL A 118 -6.67 -14.28 8.59
CA VAL A 118 -6.12 -15.14 7.56
C VAL A 118 -5.10 -16.12 8.12
#